data_AF-A0A1X1L9D9-F1
#
_entry.id   AF-A0A1X1L9D9-F1
#
_cell.length_a   1.000
_cell.length_b   1.000
_cell.length_c   1.000
_cell.angle_alpha   90.00
_cell.angle_beta   90.00
_cell.angle_gamma   90.00
#
_symmetry.space_group_name_H-M   'P 1'
#
loop_
_entity.id
_entity.type
_entity.pdbx_description
1 polymer ?
#
loop_
_entity_poly.entity_id
_entity_poly.type
_entity_poly.pdbx_seq_one_letter_code
_entity_poly.pdbx_strand_id
1 'polypeptide(L)'
;MKNINNRIIINSTVITDKLYYLLPLELLLSFLWSLSLAGIWFVSQVRTIISWDVWSQILDNFQIAQSILLKAITIVLIIYLLAHILLCIVWIKEDKFFNFFRTVNRLRIVRKQMLKRGSEIDSEVVKEYKTIVQSIRCTITHEYILVIIPWAENSDIDTILQKKLPFLYDYLTRVYREIYTFSPKDSTSLNHIIQGTRKHN
;
A
#
# COMPACT_ATOMS: atom_id res chain seq x y z
N MET A 1 15.84 0.50 -0.90
CA MET A 1 14.66 -0.37 -0.67
C MET A 1 14.83 -1.28 0.54
N LYS A 2 15.90 -2.10 0.64
CA LYS A 2 16.12 -2.98 1.81
C LYS A 2 16.00 -2.28 3.18
N ASN A 3 16.55 -1.06 3.34
CA ASN A 3 16.48 -0.32 4.61
C ASN A 3 15.08 0.17 4.99
N ILE A 4 14.19 0.45 4.04
CA ILE A 4 12.85 0.96 4.34
C ILE A 4 11.92 -0.21 4.65
N ASN A 5 11.95 -1.28 3.84
CA ASN A 5 11.22 -2.52 4.15
C ASN A 5 11.64 -3.10 5.51
N ASN A 6 12.94 -3.13 5.83
CA ASN A 6 13.38 -3.60 7.16
C ASN A 6 12.85 -2.71 8.28
N ARG A 7 12.86 -1.38 8.13
CA ARG A 7 12.29 -0.48 9.14
C ARG A 7 10.79 -0.66 9.32
N ILE A 8 10.06 -0.96 8.25
CA ILE A 8 8.62 -1.23 8.31
C ILE A 8 8.34 -2.58 8.95
N ILE A 9 9.08 -3.63 8.60
CA ILE A 9 8.98 -4.95 9.24
C ILE A 9 9.28 -4.80 10.74
N ILE A 10 10.33 -4.07 11.11
CA ILE A 10 10.68 -3.81 12.51
C ILE A 10 9.57 -3.00 13.20
N ASN A 11 9.06 -1.93 12.60
CA ASN A 11 8.02 -1.11 13.22
C ASN A 11 6.68 -1.85 13.32
N SER A 12 6.29 -2.63 12.31
CA SER A 12 5.05 -3.41 12.36
C SER A 12 5.18 -4.55 13.36
N THR A 13 6.31 -5.24 13.43
CA THR A 13 6.56 -6.25 14.46
C THR A 13 6.56 -5.65 15.86
N VAL A 14 7.13 -4.46 16.06
CA VAL A 14 7.08 -3.75 17.35
C VAL A 14 5.65 -3.33 17.73
N ILE A 15 4.83 -2.87 16.78
CA ILE A 15 3.43 -2.52 17.05
C ILE A 15 2.61 -3.78 17.36
N THR A 16 2.78 -4.84 16.59
CA THR A 16 2.12 -6.13 16.81
C THR A 16 2.54 -6.75 18.15
N ASP A 17 3.82 -6.71 18.49
CA ASP A 17 4.34 -7.19 19.77
C ASP A 17 3.76 -6.39 20.94
N LYS A 18 3.66 -5.06 20.80
CA LYS A 18 2.96 -4.19 21.79
C LYS A 18 1.46 -4.48 21.92
N LEU A 19 0.79 -4.87 20.83
CA LEU A 19 -0.60 -5.33 20.86
C LEU A 19 -0.74 -6.67 21.61
N TYR A 20 0.23 -7.58 21.49
CA TYR A 20 0.22 -8.85 22.25
C TYR A 20 0.27 -8.65 23.76
N TYR A 21 0.90 -7.59 24.26
CA TYR A 21 0.86 -7.24 25.69
C TYR A 21 -0.52 -6.82 26.20
N LEU A 22 -1.50 -6.58 25.32
CA LEU A 22 -2.90 -6.31 25.70
C LEU A 22 -3.71 -7.59 25.90
N LEU A 23 -3.22 -8.76 25.49
CA LEU A 23 -3.91 -10.04 25.65
C LEU A 23 -4.30 -10.35 27.12
N PRO A 24 -3.42 -10.13 28.13
CA PRO A 24 -3.81 -10.33 29.54
C PRO A 24 -4.94 -9.39 29.98
N LEU A 25 -4.98 -8.17 29.42
CA LEU A 25 -6.04 -7.20 29.70
C LEU A 25 -7.37 -7.66 29.11
N GLU A 26 -7.37 -8.20 27.89
CA GLU A 26 -8.57 -8.76 27.26
C GLU A 26 -9.14 -9.94 28.06
N LEU A 27 -8.26 -10.85 28.49
CA LEU A 27 -8.65 -11.99 29.34
C LEU A 27 -9.24 -11.52 30.66
N LEU A 28 -8.63 -10.53 31.31
CA LEU A 28 -9.14 -9.95 32.55
C LEU A 28 -10.51 -9.29 32.35
N LEU A 29 -10.69 -8.49 31.30
CA LEU A 29 -11.96 -7.83 31.00
C LEU A 29 -13.07 -8.84 30.69
N SER A 30 -12.76 -9.88 29.92
CA SER A 30 -13.70 -10.97 29.61
C SER A 30 -14.08 -11.79 30.85
N PHE A 31 -13.11 -12.06 31.72
CA PHE A 31 -13.34 -12.71 33.01
C PHE A 31 -14.26 -11.88 33.91
N LEU A 32 -13.97 -10.59 34.08
CA LEU A 32 -14.79 -9.67 34.88
C LEU A 32 -16.22 -9.52 34.32
N TRP A 33 -16.36 -9.56 33.00
CA TRP A 33 -17.68 -9.48 32.34
C TRP A 33 -18.53 -10.70 32.65
N SER A 34 -17.92 -11.88 32.53
CA SER A 34 -18.56 -13.16 32.86
C SER A 34 -18.93 -13.25 34.34
N LEU A 35 -18.05 -12.76 35.22
CA LEU A 35 -18.28 -12.76 36.67
C LEU A 35 -19.43 -11.80 37.06
N SER A 36 -19.51 -10.63 36.43
CA SER A 36 -20.61 -9.69 36.64
C SER A 36 -21.95 -10.28 36.17
N LEU A 37 -21.99 -10.92 35.00
CA LEU A 37 -23.19 -11.62 34.51
C LEU A 37 -23.63 -12.75 35.44
N ALA A 38 -22.70 -13.57 35.91
CA ALA A 38 -22.98 -14.64 36.87
C ALA A 38 -23.51 -14.08 38.21
N GLY A 39 -22.94 -12.97 38.68
CA GLY A 39 -23.41 -12.26 39.87
C GLY A 39 -24.82 -11.72 39.74
N ILE A 40 -25.14 -11.03 38.64
CA ILE A 40 -26.50 -10.53 38.35
C ILE A 40 -27.50 -11.68 38.32
N TRP A 41 -27.15 -12.77 37.62
CA TRP A 41 -28.01 -13.94 37.53
C TRP A 41 -28.26 -14.55 38.92
N PHE A 42 -27.21 -14.76 39.71
CA PHE A 42 -27.32 -15.33 41.06
C PHE A 42 -28.17 -14.45 41.98
N VAL A 43 -27.89 -13.14 42.05
CA VAL A 43 -28.63 -12.21 42.91
C VAL A 43 -30.09 -12.12 42.49
N SER A 44 -30.38 -12.18 41.19
CA SER A 44 -31.76 -12.23 40.67
C SER A 44 -32.50 -13.48 41.16
N GLN A 45 -31.85 -14.66 41.13
CA GLN A 45 -32.43 -15.90 41.66
C GLN A 45 -32.62 -15.87 43.18
N VAL A 46 -31.71 -15.25 43.93
CA VAL A 46 -31.86 -15.14 45.39
C VAL A 46 -32.96 -14.16 45.76
N ARG A 47 -33.08 -13.04 45.04
CA ARG A 47 -34.12 -12.02 45.28
C ARG A 47 -35.54 -12.55 45.06
N THR A 48 -35.73 -13.47 44.11
CA THR A 48 -37.04 -14.11 43.89
C THR A 48 -37.43 -15.04 45.02
N ILE A 49 -36.47 -15.59 45.76
CA ILE A 49 -36.69 -16.49 46.91
C ILE A 49 -36.81 -15.69 48.22
N ILE A 50 -35.99 -14.67 48.42
CA ILE A 50 -35.95 -13.84 49.63
C ILE A 50 -35.95 -12.36 49.22
N SER A 51 -37.10 -11.71 49.32
CA SER A 51 -37.28 -10.32 48.88
C SER A 51 -36.82 -9.32 49.95
N TRP A 52 -35.52 -9.28 50.23
CA TRP A 52 -34.91 -8.22 51.06
C TRP A 52 -34.46 -7.05 50.19
N ASP A 53 -34.63 -5.84 50.70
CA ASP A 53 -34.22 -4.59 50.02
C ASP A 53 -32.71 -4.55 49.71
N VAL A 54 -31.91 -5.18 50.57
CA VAL A 54 -30.46 -5.33 50.39
C VAL A 54 -30.11 -6.04 49.08
N TRP A 55 -30.90 -7.01 48.61
CA TRP A 55 -30.65 -7.70 47.34
C TRP A 55 -30.86 -6.80 46.14
N SER A 56 -31.81 -5.86 46.21
CA SER A 56 -32.03 -4.86 45.15
C SER A 56 -30.83 -3.93 45.06
N GLN A 57 -30.29 -3.46 46.19
CA GLN A 57 -29.09 -2.61 46.21
C GLN A 57 -27.85 -3.34 45.66
N ILE A 58 -27.69 -4.63 45.97
CA ILE A 58 -26.59 -5.45 45.43
C ILE A 58 -26.74 -5.61 43.91
N LEU A 59 -27.95 -5.90 43.42
CA LEU A 59 -28.24 -6.03 41.98
C LEU A 59 -27.89 -4.73 41.23
N ASP A 60 -28.31 -3.58 41.76
CA ASP A 60 -28.05 -2.27 41.17
C ASP A 60 -26.54 -2.00 41.08
N ASN A 61 -25.78 -2.33 42.14
CA ASN A 61 -24.32 -2.19 42.13
C ASN A 61 -23.65 -3.06 41.07
N PHE A 62 -24.11 -4.29 40.87
CA PHE A 62 -23.60 -5.17 39.80
C PHE A 62 -23.91 -4.60 38.41
N GLN A 63 -25.10 -4.06 38.19
CA GLN A 63 -25.48 -3.43 36.91
C GLN A 63 -24.67 -2.17 36.62
N ILE A 64 -24.39 -1.35 37.64
CA ILE A 64 -23.50 -0.18 37.53
C ILE A 64 -22.07 -0.64 37.17
N ALA A 65 -21.55 -1.67 37.84
CA ALA A 65 -20.25 -2.23 37.54
C ALA A 65 -20.17 -2.79 36.11
N GLN A 66 -21.23 -3.46 35.63
CA GLN A 66 -21.33 -3.95 34.25
C GLN A 66 -21.30 -2.79 33.24
N SER A 67 -22.02 -1.70 33.51
CA SER A 67 -22.02 -0.51 32.65
C SER A 67 -20.63 0.13 32.56
N ILE A 68 -19.91 0.24 33.68
CA ILE A 68 -18.54 0.75 33.71
C ILE A 68 -17.60 -0.19 32.94
N LEU A 69 -17.74 -1.49 33.13
CA LEU A 69 -16.92 -2.50 32.44
C LEU A 69 -17.14 -2.48 30.92
N LEU A 70 -18.39 -2.30 30.47
CA LEU A 70 -18.70 -2.16 29.04
C LEU A 70 -17.99 -0.96 28.42
N LYS A 71 -17.95 0.18 29.12
CA LYS A 71 -17.22 1.38 28.69
C LYS A 71 -15.73 1.09 28.55
N ALA A 72 -15.13 0.38 29.52
CA ALA A 72 -13.72 0.00 29.48
C ALA A 72 -13.40 -0.91 28.27
N ILE A 73 -14.22 -1.94 28.04
CA ILE A 73 -14.08 -2.84 26.88
C ILE A 73 -14.18 -2.04 25.57
N THR A 74 -15.14 -1.12 25.48
CA THR A 74 -15.34 -0.28 24.28
C THR A 74 -14.11 0.59 23.99
N ILE A 75 -13.51 1.19 25.01
CA ILE A 75 -12.29 2.01 24.85
C ILE A 75 -11.12 1.15 24.33
N VAL A 76 -10.91 -0.03 24.92
CA VAL A 76 -9.85 -0.95 24.47
C VAL A 76 -10.07 -1.38 23.02
N LEU A 77 -11.31 -1.70 22.64
CA LEU A 77 -11.68 -2.06 21.28
C LEU A 77 -11.38 -0.91 20.28
N ILE A 78 -11.71 0.33 20.64
CA ILE A 78 -11.42 1.51 19.80
C ILE A 78 -9.92 1.67 19.59
N ILE A 79 -9.10 1.53 20.64
CA ILE A 79 -7.64 1.59 20.54
C ILE A 79 -7.12 0.50 19.61
N TYR A 80 -7.65 -0.72 19.72
CA TYR A 80 -7.27 -1.85 18.88
C TYR A 80 -7.57 -1.60 17.40
N LEU A 81 -8.77 -1.09 17.09
CA LEU A 81 -9.19 -0.70 15.75
C LEU A 81 -8.30 0.41 15.18
N LEU A 82 -8.00 1.44 15.96
CA LEU A 82 -7.11 2.52 15.54
C LEU A 82 -5.70 2.01 15.21
N ALA A 83 -5.13 1.13 16.04
CA ALA A 83 -3.83 0.54 15.79
C ALA A 83 -3.81 -0.29 14.49
N HIS A 84 -4.86 -1.07 14.24
CA HIS A 84 -5.00 -1.86 13.00
C HIS A 84 -5.16 -0.99 11.76
N ILE A 85 -5.98 0.06 11.84
CA ILE A 85 -6.17 1.02 10.73
C ILE A 85 -4.84 1.69 10.39
N LEU A 86 -4.07 2.12 11.39
CA LEU A 86 -2.74 2.72 11.17
C LEU A 86 -1.77 1.74 10.51
N LEU A 87 -1.77 0.48 10.93
CA LEU A 87 -0.91 -0.57 10.36
C LEU A 87 -1.29 -0.83 8.89
N CYS A 88 -2.59 -0.91 8.58
CA CYS A 88 -3.11 -1.02 7.22
C CYS A 88 -2.73 0.18 6.34
N ILE A 89 -2.82 1.41 6.87
CA ILE A 89 -2.43 2.62 6.14
C ILE A 89 -0.94 2.59 5.80
N VAL A 90 -0.08 2.23 6.75
CA VAL A 90 1.37 2.14 6.53
C VAL A 90 1.68 1.11 5.42
N TRP A 91 1.03 -0.04 5.44
CA TRP A 91 1.19 -1.09 4.43
C TRP A 91 0.71 -0.66 3.03
N ILE A 92 -0.50 -0.12 2.91
CA ILE A 92 -1.08 0.32 1.63
C ILE A 92 -0.27 1.49 1.04
N LYS A 93 0.15 2.42 1.90
CA LYS A 93 0.89 3.61 1.47
C LYS A 93 2.21 3.22 0.83
N GLU A 94 2.96 2.30 1.41
CA GLU A 94 4.26 1.92 0.87
C GLU A 94 4.12 1.23 -0.50
N ASP A 95 3.25 0.24 -0.65
CA ASP A 95 3.21 -0.57 -1.88
C ASP A 95 2.68 0.23 -3.09
N LYS A 96 1.62 1.02 -2.91
CA LYS A 96 1.07 1.84 -4.01
C LYS A 96 1.83 3.15 -4.23
N PHE A 97 2.19 3.91 -3.20
CA PHE A 97 2.88 5.19 -3.42
C PHE A 97 4.32 5.00 -3.86
N PHE A 98 5.05 4.00 -3.36
CA PHE A 98 6.42 3.78 -3.79
C PHE A 98 6.48 3.38 -5.27
N ASN A 99 5.56 2.52 -5.72
CA ASN A 99 5.42 2.18 -7.13
C ASN A 99 5.03 3.41 -7.99
N PHE A 100 4.17 4.30 -7.48
CA PHE A 100 3.82 5.56 -8.13
C PHE A 100 5.03 6.50 -8.28
N PHE A 101 5.76 6.80 -7.20
CA PHE A 101 6.94 7.67 -7.25
C PHE A 101 8.07 7.09 -8.10
N ARG A 102 8.27 5.77 -8.03
CA ARG A 102 9.20 5.05 -8.92
C ARG A 102 8.80 5.24 -10.38
N THR A 103 7.52 5.08 -10.70
CA THR A 103 6.97 5.26 -12.03
C THR A 103 7.17 6.70 -12.53
N VAL A 104 6.80 7.70 -11.73
CA VAL A 104 6.95 9.13 -12.06
C VAL A 104 8.41 9.53 -12.26
N ASN A 105 9.30 9.12 -11.36
CA ASN A 105 10.71 9.46 -11.47
C ASN A 105 11.35 8.81 -12.71
N ARG A 106 10.91 7.58 -13.06
CA ARG A 106 11.39 6.92 -14.26
C ARG A 106 10.83 7.51 -15.53
N LEU A 107 9.56 7.89 -15.55
CA LEU A 107 8.96 8.68 -16.63
C LEU A 107 9.80 9.94 -16.91
N ARG A 108 10.21 10.66 -15.86
CA ARG A 108 11.08 11.85 -15.98
C ARG A 108 12.44 11.51 -16.60
N ILE A 109 13.06 10.40 -16.19
CA ILE A 109 14.36 9.96 -16.72
C ILE A 109 14.22 9.54 -18.19
N VAL A 110 13.21 8.74 -18.53
CA VAL A 110 12.93 8.29 -19.91
C VAL A 110 12.74 9.50 -20.82
N ARG A 111 11.91 10.47 -20.42
CA ARG A 111 11.70 11.72 -21.16
C ARG A 111 13.00 12.49 -21.33
N LYS A 112 13.80 12.62 -20.27
CA LYS A 112 15.11 13.31 -20.33
C LYS A 112 16.09 12.61 -21.27
N GLN A 113 16.10 11.28 -21.32
CA GLN A 113 16.96 10.51 -22.24
C GLN A 113 16.51 10.69 -23.69
N MET A 114 15.22 10.68 -23.96
CA MET A 114 14.68 10.94 -25.30
C MET A 114 14.99 12.38 -25.77
N LEU A 115 14.97 13.35 -24.87
CA LEU A 115 15.28 14.76 -25.18
C LEU A 115 16.78 15.07 -25.33
N LYS A 116 17.68 14.26 -24.77
CA LYS A 116 19.12 14.59 -24.62
C LYS A 116 19.94 14.73 -25.91
N ARG A 117 19.35 14.49 -27.10
CA ARG A 117 20.04 14.58 -28.41
C ARG A 117 19.08 14.96 -29.54
N GLY A 118 18.53 16.18 -29.50
CA GLY A 118 17.66 16.70 -30.56
C GLY A 118 18.07 18.12 -30.97
N SER A 119 19.36 18.33 -31.25
CA SER A 119 19.93 19.67 -31.49
C SER A 119 20.00 20.10 -32.95
N GLU A 120 19.47 19.35 -33.91
CA GLU A 120 19.58 19.69 -35.35
C GLU A 120 18.32 19.33 -36.14
N ILE A 121 17.16 19.84 -35.71
CA ILE A 121 15.90 19.58 -36.41
C ILE A 121 15.05 20.85 -36.41
N ASP A 122 14.34 21.08 -37.52
CA ASP A 122 13.44 22.19 -37.76
C ASP A 122 12.42 22.41 -36.62
N SER A 123 12.05 23.67 -36.40
CA SER A 123 11.35 24.13 -35.19
C SER A 123 9.96 23.50 -35.00
N GLU A 124 9.30 23.11 -36.09
CA GLU A 124 7.98 22.48 -36.09
C GLU A 124 8.06 20.98 -35.76
N VAL A 125 8.97 20.26 -36.43
CA VAL A 125 9.28 18.84 -36.16
C VAL A 125 9.76 18.64 -34.71
N VAL A 126 10.51 19.60 -34.16
CA VAL A 126 10.95 19.60 -32.75
C VAL A 126 9.78 19.76 -31.77
N LYS A 127 8.76 20.55 -32.11
CA LYS A 127 7.58 20.74 -31.24
C LYS A 127 6.77 19.46 -31.16
N GLU A 128 6.46 18.85 -32.31
CA GLU A 128 5.68 17.61 -32.37
C GLU A 128 6.44 16.45 -31.70
N TYR A 129 7.75 16.34 -31.93
CA TYR A 129 8.61 15.39 -31.22
C TYR A 129 8.58 15.57 -29.69
N LYS A 130 8.68 16.81 -29.19
CA LYS A 130 8.58 17.08 -27.74
C LYS A 130 7.23 16.68 -27.18
N THR A 131 6.14 16.91 -27.91
CA THR A 131 4.78 16.51 -27.51
C THR A 131 4.68 14.99 -27.39
N ILE A 132 5.23 14.23 -28.35
CA ILE A 132 5.25 12.76 -28.29
C ILE A 132 6.11 12.27 -27.13
N VAL A 133 7.27 12.88 -26.89
CA VAL A 133 8.08 12.53 -25.72
C VAL A 133 7.32 12.78 -24.41
N GLN A 134 6.54 13.85 -24.34
CA GLN A 134 5.68 14.13 -23.18
C GLN A 134 4.52 13.13 -23.04
N SER A 135 4.03 12.54 -24.12
CA SER A 135 2.97 11.54 -24.09
C SER A 135 3.46 10.11 -23.81
N ILE A 136 4.78 9.87 -23.80
CA ILE A 136 5.38 8.59 -23.35
C ILE A 136 4.81 8.21 -22.00
N ARG A 137 4.39 6.95 -21.90
CA ARG A 137 3.92 6.31 -20.67
C ARG A 137 4.96 5.30 -20.22
N CYS A 138 5.25 5.30 -18.93
CA CYS A 138 6.10 4.31 -18.28
C CYS A 138 5.33 3.83 -17.07
N THR A 139 5.29 2.51 -16.87
CA THR A 139 4.65 1.86 -15.74
C THR A 139 5.62 0.82 -15.20
N ILE A 140 5.94 0.91 -13.92
CA ILE A 140 6.80 -0.06 -13.25
C ILE A 140 6.04 -0.61 -12.06
N THR A 141 5.84 -1.92 -12.06
CA THR A 141 5.23 -2.69 -10.99
C THR A 141 6.23 -3.71 -10.47
N HIS A 142 5.84 -4.44 -9.42
CA HIS A 142 6.62 -5.58 -8.93
C HIS A 142 6.84 -6.66 -10.00
N GLU A 143 5.86 -6.83 -10.91
CA GLU A 143 5.81 -7.90 -11.90
C GLU A 143 6.40 -7.51 -13.26
N TYR A 144 6.29 -6.24 -13.65
CA TYR A 144 6.72 -5.81 -14.97
C TYR A 144 7.18 -4.35 -15.04
N ILE A 145 7.97 -4.08 -16.06
CA ILE A 145 8.23 -2.73 -16.58
C ILE A 145 7.63 -2.63 -17.98
N LEU A 146 6.85 -1.57 -18.21
CA LEU A 146 6.22 -1.30 -19.49
C LEU A 146 6.45 0.16 -19.86
N VAL A 147 7.05 0.40 -21.03
CA VAL A 147 7.19 1.72 -21.62
C VAL A 147 6.46 1.72 -22.95
N ILE A 148 5.51 2.63 -23.10
CA ILE A 148 4.72 2.82 -24.30
C ILE A 148 5.06 4.21 -24.85
N ILE A 149 5.62 4.22 -26.04
CA ILE A 149 5.89 5.44 -26.80
C ILE A 149 4.85 5.48 -27.92
N PRO A 150 3.97 6.49 -27.96
CA PRO A 150 3.01 6.63 -29.05
C PRO A 150 3.71 6.75 -30.39
N TRP A 151 3.07 6.26 -31.46
CA TRP A 151 3.55 6.55 -32.82
C TRP A 151 3.58 8.06 -33.07
N ALA A 152 4.27 8.46 -34.14
CA ALA A 152 4.08 9.77 -34.75
C ALA A 152 3.28 9.63 -36.05
N GLU A 153 2.37 10.56 -36.34
CA GLU A 153 1.71 10.63 -37.65
C GLU A 153 2.70 11.10 -38.73
N ASN A 154 3.65 11.95 -38.34
CA ASN A 154 4.74 12.40 -39.18
C ASN A 154 5.85 11.32 -39.30
N SER A 155 6.13 10.86 -40.52
CA SER A 155 7.11 9.80 -40.80
C SER A 155 8.55 10.15 -40.40
N ASP A 156 8.93 11.43 -40.49
CA ASP A 156 10.27 11.87 -40.11
C ASP A 156 10.46 11.75 -38.59
N ILE A 157 9.42 12.07 -37.83
CA ILE A 157 9.41 11.96 -36.37
C ILE A 157 9.41 10.50 -35.94
N ASP A 158 8.64 9.65 -36.60
CA ASP A 158 8.64 8.22 -36.29
C ASP A 158 10.03 7.61 -36.57
N THR A 159 10.68 8.01 -37.66
CA THR A 159 12.06 7.60 -37.97
C THR A 159 13.05 8.03 -36.87
N ILE A 160 12.90 9.24 -36.32
CA ILE A 160 13.72 9.72 -35.20
C ILE A 160 13.46 8.91 -33.92
N LEU A 161 12.20 8.58 -33.62
CA LEU A 161 11.82 7.74 -32.49
C LEU A 161 12.41 6.33 -32.62
N GLN A 162 12.28 5.71 -33.79
CA GLN A 162 12.84 4.39 -34.11
C GLN A 162 14.36 4.36 -33.92
N LYS A 163 15.09 5.40 -34.34
CA LYS A 163 16.54 5.51 -34.10
C LYS A 163 16.92 5.61 -32.62
N LYS A 164 16.04 6.16 -31.77
CA LYS A 164 16.28 6.35 -30.33
C LYS A 164 15.83 5.17 -29.46
N LEU A 165 14.93 4.33 -29.96
CA LEU A 165 14.45 3.15 -29.27
C LEU A 165 15.54 2.16 -28.83
N PRO A 166 16.54 1.80 -29.66
CA PRO A 166 17.66 0.95 -29.22
C PRO A 166 18.37 1.52 -28.00
N PHE A 167 18.67 2.82 -28.01
CA PHE A 167 19.35 3.48 -26.90
C PHE A 167 18.53 3.44 -25.61
N LEU A 168 17.22 3.68 -25.70
CA LEU A 168 16.34 3.59 -24.53
C LEU A 168 16.24 2.16 -24.00
N TYR A 169 16.14 1.17 -24.90
CA TYR A 169 16.11 -0.24 -24.56
C TYR A 169 17.39 -0.68 -23.83
N ASP A 170 18.57 -0.32 -24.36
CA ASP A 170 19.86 -0.64 -23.75
C ASP A 170 20.01 0.03 -22.38
N TYR A 171 19.56 1.28 -22.26
CA TYR A 171 19.57 1.99 -20.98
C TYR A 171 18.71 1.27 -19.94
N LEU A 172 17.46 0.92 -20.29
CA LEU A 172 16.55 0.24 -19.38
C LEU A 172 17.07 -1.14 -19.01
N THR A 173 17.53 -1.92 -19.99
CA THR A 173 18.14 -3.23 -19.78
C THR A 173 19.33 -3.13 -18.85
N ARG A 174 20.27 -2.22 -19.08
CA ARG A 174 21.44 -2.06 -18.19
C ARG A 174 21.06 -1.72 -16.75
N VAL A 175 20.07 -0.85 -16.57
CA VAL A 175 19.64 -0.38 -15.23
C VAL A 175 18.82 -1.44 -14.49
N TYR A 176 18.08 -2.29 -15.21
CA TYR A 176 17.09 -3.19 -14.64
C TYR A 176 17.35 -4.69 -14.89
N ARG A 177 18.46 -5.05 -15.53
CA ARG A 177 18.85 -6.45 -15.84
C ARG A 177 18.84 -7.39 -14.65
N GLU A 178 19.04 -6.88 -13.44
CA GLU A 178 19.08 -7.70 -12.22
C GLU A 178 17.68 -8.11 -11.76
N ILE A 179 16.64 -7.35 -12.13
CA ILE A 179 15.27 -7.51 -11.63
C ILE A 179 14.34 -8.03 -12.74
N TYR A 180 14.53 -7.57 -13.97
CA TYR A 180 13.64 -7.89 -15.09
C TYR A 180 14.41 -8.50 -16.27
N THR A 181 13.75 -9.38 -17.00
CA THR A 181 14.14 -9.87 -18.32
C THR A 181 13.32 -9.11 -19.36
N PHE A 182 13.99 -8.41 -20.28
CA PHE A 182 13.32 -7.62 -21.31
C PHE A 182 12.94 -8.49 -22.50
N SER A 183 11.71 -8.31 -22.99
CA SER A 183 11.24 -8.98 -24.20
C SER A 183 11.96 -8.42 -25.44
N PRO A 184 12.00 -9.19 -26.55
CA PRO A 184 12.39 -8.66 -27.85
C PRO A 184 11.47 -7.50 -28.25
N LYS A 185 11.95 -6.62 -29.14
CA LYS A 185 11.11 -5.53 -29.67
C LYS A 185 9.92 -6.14 -30.41
N ASP A 186 8.72 -5.78 -29.98
CA ASP A 186 7.50 -6.20 -30.65
C ASP A 186 7.28 -5.29 -31.85
N SER A 187 7.47 -5.81 -33.06
CA SER A 187 7.31 -5.06 -34.32
C SER A 187 5.87 -5.06 -34.82
N THR A 188 4.96 -5.75 -34.13
CA THR A 188 3.55 -5.88 -34.53
C THR A 188 2.66 -4.80 -33.91
N SER A 189 3.15 -4.10 -32.87
CA SER A 189 2.38 -3.06 -32.20
C SER A 189 2.53 -1.72 -32.89
N LEU A 190 1.39 -1.08 -33.04
CA LEU A 190 1.20 0.25 -33.60
C LEU A 190 1.94 1.36 -32.82
N ASN A 191 2.14 1.14 -31.51
CA ASN A 191 3.01 1.95 -30.66
C ASN A 191 4.37 1.27 -30.50
N HIS A 192 5.40 2.04 -30.17
CA HIS A 192 6.69 1.45 -29.81
C HIS A 192 6.67 1.01 -28.34
N ILE A 193 6.68 -0.30 -28.11
CA ILE A 193 6.55 -0.90 -26.77
C ILE A 193 7.88 -1.50 -26.33
N ILE A 194 8.29 -1.17 -25.10
CA ILE A 194 9.38 -1.86 -24.40
C ILE A 194 8.78 -2.52 -23.15
N GLN A 195 8.86 -3.85 -23.10
CA GLN A 195 8.37 -4.64 -21.98
C GLN A 195 9.51 -5.42 -21.33
N GLY A 196 9.48 -5.52 -20.01
CA GLY A 196 10.27 -6.48 -19.25
C GLY A 196 9.45 -7.12 -18.16
N THR A 197 9.59 -8.43 -18.02
CA THR A 197 8.94 -9.24 -16.99
C THR A 197 9.92 -9.52 -15.86
N ARG A 198 9.42 -9.63 -14.63
CA ARG A 198 10.28 -9.91 -13.48
C ARG A 198 10.94 -11.28 -13.66
N LYS A 199 12.21 -11.37 -13.26
CA LYS A 199 12.87 -12.67 -13.11
C LYS A 199 12.24 -13.44 -11.95
N HIS A 200 11.69 -14.61 -12.25
CA HIS A 200 11.38 -15.60 -11.24
C HIS A 200 12.67 -16.37 -10.97
N ASN A 201 13.30 -16.09 -9.83
CA ASN A 201 14.37 -16.92 -9.28
C ASN A 201 13.78 -18.05 -8.47
#